data_AF-A0A1J8PQG4-F1
#
_entry.id   AF-A0A1J8PQG4-F1
#
_cell.length_a   1.000
_cell.length_b   1.000
_cell.length_c   1.000
_cell.angle_alpha   90.00
_cell.angle_beta   90.00
_cell.angle_gamma   90.00
#
_symmetry.space_group_name_H-M   'P 1'
#
loop_
_entity.id
_entity.type
_entity.pdbx_description
1 polymer ?
#
loop_
_entity_poly.entity_id
_entity_poly.type
_entity_poly.pdbx_seq_one_letter_code
_entity_poly.pdbx_strand_id
1 'polypeptide(L)'
;LTHLSHQANSNTWQQTIAIHPHNNRGTETPQSTTDFDTNGNLLTLNNIGTLHWHYNNTLNKLTQQDKNNTTEYYVYDHQGNRVR
;
A
#
# COMPACT_ATOMS: atom_id res chain seq x y z
N LEU A 1 -4.50 -18.37 -9.17
CA LEU A 1 -5.46 -17.29 -8.86
C LEU A 1 -4.73 -15.98 -9.11
N THR A 2 -5.14 -15.18 -10.11
CA THR A 2 -4.44 -13.93 -10.49
C THR A 2 -5.31 -12.69 -10.32
N HIS A 3 -6.55 -12.85 -9.85
CA HIS A 3 -7.47 -11.75 -9.59
C HIS A 3 -8.32 -12.06 -8.36
N LEU A 4 -8.56 -11.04 -7.54
CA LEU A 4 -9.59 -11.03 -6.50
C LEU A 4 -10.64 -10.00 -6.91
N SER A 5 -11.92 -10.37 -6.88
CA SER A 5 -13.01 -9.45 -7.22
C SER A 5 -14.03 -9.40 -6.11
N HIS A 6 -14.45 -8.20 -5.75
CA HIS A 6 -15.52 -7.94 -4.80
C HIS A 6 -16.62 -7.13 -5.47
N GLN A 7 -17.86 -7.57 -5.33
CA GLN A 7 -19.06 -6.89 -5.78
C GLN A 7 -19.88 -6.49 -4.55
N ALA A 8 -20.21 -5.22 -4.41
CA ALA A 8 -21.10 -4.77 -3.34
C ALA A 8 -22.52 -5.30 -3.56
N ASN A 9 -23.24 -5.57 -2.45
CA ASN A 9 -24.61 -6.09 -2.46
C ASN A 9 -25.61 -5.18 -3.20
N SER A 10 -25.32 -3.88 -3.30
CA SER A 10 -26.12 -2.93 -4.10
C SER A 10 -26.05 -3.19 -5.60
N ASN A 11 -25.07 -3.98 -6.05
CA ASN A 11 -24.70 -4.20 -7.45
C ASN A 11 -24.18 -2.95 -8.19
N THR A 12 -23.92 -1.85 -7.48
CA THR A 12 -23.49 -0.58 -8.10
C THR A 12 -21.98 -0.33 -8.02
N TRP A 13 -21.23 -1.19 -7.33
CA TRP A 13 -19.78 -1.05 -7.17
C TRP A 13 -19.07 -2.40 -7.18
N GLN A 14 -18.00 -2.49 -7.96
CA GLN A 14 -17.13 -3.65 -8.04
C GLN A 14 -15.67 -3.18 -7.95
N GLN A 15 -14.85 -3.93 -7.22
CA GLN A 15 -13.40 -3.78 -7.21
C GLN A 15 -12.76 -5.08 -7.68
N THR A 16 -11.74 -4.95 -8.52
CA THR A 16 -10.84 -6.07 -8.83
C THR A 16 -9.42 -5.70 -8.43
N ILE A 17 -8.71 -6.63 -7.81
CA ILE A 17 -7.29 -6.53 -7.46
C ILE A 17 -6.56 -7.55 -8.31
N ALA A 18 -5.56 -7.10 -9.07
CA ALA A 18 -4.66 -7.99 -9.79
C ALA A 18 -3.64 -8.58 -8.82
N ILE A 19 -3.52 -9.90 -8.80
CA ILE A 19 -2.56 -10.64 -7.97
C ILE A 19 -1.44 -11.16 -8.86
N HIS A 20 -0.21 -10.94 -8.43
CA HIS A 20 0.96 -11.39 -9.16
C HIS A 20 0.98 -12.94 -9.26
N PRO A 21 1.33 -13.54 -10.41
CA PRO A 21 1.24 -15.00 -10.57
C PRO A 21 2.15 -15.82 -9.64
N HIS A 22 3.22 -15.21 -9.12
CA HIS A 22 4.28 -15.91 -8.39
C HIS A 22 4.42 -15.49 -6.92
N ASN A 23 3.55 -14.61 -6.42
CA ASN A 23 3.51 -14.23 -5.00
C ASN A 23 2.13 -13.65 -4.66
N ASN A 24 1.87 -13.39 -3.37
CA ASN A 24 0.57 -12.87 -2.92
C ASN A 24 0.46 -11.33 -2.96
N ARG A 25 1.34 -10.64 -3.70
CA ARG A 25 1.26 -9.18 -3.85
C ARG A 25 0.22 -8.83 -4.90
N GLY A 26 -0.50 -7.73 -4.68
CA GLY A 26 -1.49 -7.25 -5.63
C GLY A 26 -1.93 -5.83 -5.36
N THR A 27 -2.34 -5.15 -6.43
CA THR A 27 -2.81 -3.77 -6.45
C THR A 27 -4.05 -3.67 -7.35
N GLU A 28 -4.78 -2.54 -7.29
CA GLU A 28 -6.00 -2.33 -8.09
C GLU A 28 -5.72 -2.29 -9.59
N THR A 29 -4.53 -1.82 -9.96
CA THR A 29 -3.99 -1.87 -11.31
C THR A 29 -3.04 -3.07 -11.45
N PRO A 30 -2.74 -3.56 -12.67
CA PRO A 30 -1.70 -4.56 -12.85
C PRO A 30 -0.39 -4.13 -12.16
N GLN A 31 0.14 -5.01 -11.32
CA GLN A 31 1.31 -4.71 -10.50
C GLN A 31 2.53 -4.36 -11.37
N SER A 32 3.15 -3.21 -11.11
CA SER A 32 4.46 -2.84 -11.66
C SER A 32 5.60 -3.44 -10.84
N THR A 33 6.78 -3.58 -11.44
CA THR A 33 8.00 -4.00 -10.73
C THR A 33 8.44 -3.00 -9.65
N THR A 34 7.85 -1.80 -9.64
CA THR A 34 8.16 -0.70 -8.73
C THR A 34 7.15 -0.48 -7.60
N ASP A 35 6.07 -1.26 -7.56
CA ASP A 35 5.00 -1.04 -6.57
C ASP A 35 5.43 -1.45 -5.15
N PHE A 36 6.39 -2.35 -5.03
CA PHE A 36 6.86 -2.87 -3.76
C PHE A 36 8.39 -2.85 -3.69
N ASP A 37 8.95 -2.67 -2.50
CA ASP A 37 10.38 -2.86 -2.27
C ASP A 37 10.79 -4.35 -2.25
N THR A 38 12.08 -4.60 -2.06
CA THR A 38 12.65 -5.96 -1.99
C THR A 38 12.07 -6.78 -0.83
N ASN A 39 11.72 -6.14 0.29
CA ASN A 39 11.12 -6.79 1.46
C ASN A 39 9.61 -7.06 1.26
N GLY A 40 8.99 -6.43 0.27
CA GLY A 40 7.58 -6.57 -0.05
C GLY A 40 6.67 -5.55 0.58
N ASN A 41 7.23 -4.43 1.03
CA ASN A 41 6.44 -3.30 1.47
C ASN A 41 5.97 -2.46 0.27
N LEU A 42 4.71 -2.03 0.28
CA LEU A 42 4.13 -1.21 -0.80
C LEU A 42 4.75 0.19 -0.79
N LEU A 43 5.17 0.71 -1.94
CA LEU A 43 5.84 2.01 -2.05
C LEU A 43 4.87 3.16 -2.40
N THR A 44 3.78 2.86 -3.09
CA THR A 44 2.81 3.86 -3.54
C THR A 44 1.38 3.41 -3.29
N LEU A 45 0.60 4.28 -2.66
CA LEU A 45 -0.85 4.17 -2.61
C LEU A 45 -1.41 4.98 -3.77
N ASN A 46 -2.03 4.30 -4.73
CA ASN A 46 -2.54 4.92 -5.95
C ASN A 46 -3.46 6.10 -5.62
N ASN A 47 -3.20 7.27 -6.22
CA ASN A 47 -3.90 8.53 -5.99
C ASN A 47 -3.90 9.06 -4.54
N ILE A 48 -3.10 8.48 -3.63
CA ILE A 48 -3.03 8.87 -2.22
C ILE A 48 -1.65 9.41 -1.88
N GLY A 49 -0.57 8.68 -2.20
CA GLY A 49 0.78 9.12 -1.85
C GLY A 49 1.83 8.03 -1.81
N THR A 50 3.04 8.42 -1.38
CA THR A 50 4.22 7.56 -1.30
C THR A 50 4.47 7.10 0.14
N LEU A 51 4.63 5.79 0.32
CA LEU A 51 4.95 5.14 1.59
C LEU A 51 6.46 4.98 1.71
N HIS A 52 7.01 5.36 2.86
CA HIS A 52 8.43 5.20 3.16
C HIS A 52 8.59 4.29 4.36
N TRP A 53 9.47 3.30 4.25
CA TRP A 53 9.65 2.26 5.25
C TRP A 53 11.00 2.36 5.94
N HIS A 54 11.03 1.98 7.21
CA HIS A 54 12.26 1.70 7.92
C HIS A 54 12.80 0.31 7.54
N TYR A 55 14.08 0.07 7.86
CA TYR A 55 14.74 -1.22 7.64
C TYR A 55 14.04 -2.39 8.36
N ASN A 56 13.32 -2.11 9.45
CA ASN A 56 12.55 -3.10 10.21
C ASN A 56 11.12 -3.31 9.68
N ASN A 57 10.81 -2.81 8.47
CA ASN A 57 9.50 -2.89 7.81
C ASN A 57 8.37 -2.16 8.55
N THR A 58 8.68 -1.23 9.45
CA THR A 58 7.69 -0.28 9.99
C THR A 58 7.54 0.92 9.06
N LEU A 59 6.33 1.46 8.96
CA LEU A 59 6.04 2.60 8.09
C LEU A 59 6.63 3.88 8.73
N ASN A 60 7.64 4.49 8.12
CA ASN A 60 8.25 5.72 8.64
C ASN A 60 7.38 6.95 8.40
N LYS A 61 6.91 7.11 7.16
CA LYS A 61 6.12 8.27 6.76
C LYS A 61 5.27 7.99 5.52
N LEU A 62 4.19 8.75 5.39
CA LEU A 62 3.39 8.87 4.18
C LEU A 62 3.53 10.30 3.66
N THR A 63 4.01 10.45 2.42
CA THR A 63 3.97 11.73 1.71
C THR A 63 2.72 11.72 0.83
N GLN A 64 1.70 12.48 1.20
CA GLN A 64 0.45 12.55 0.45
C GLN A 64 0.65 13.23 -0.91
N GLN A 65 -0.08 12.80 -1.92
CA GLN A 65 -0.14 13.43 -3.24
C GLN A 65 -1.21 14.54 -3.26
N ASP A 66 -1.29 15.34 -2.20
CA ASP A 66 -2.15 16.51 -2.15
C ASP A 66 -1.39 17.76 -2.67
N LYS A 67 -2.08 18.89 -2.77
CA LYS A 67 -1.46 20.14 -3.27
C LYS A 67 -0.24 20.59 -2.45
N ASN A 68 -0.18 20.20 -1.19
CA ASN A 68 0.84 20.65 -0.24
C ASN A 68 1.94 19.61 0.01
N ASN A 69 1.81 18.41 -0.58
CA ASN A 69 2.58 17.21 -0.25
C ASN A 69 2.65 16.95 1.26
N THR A 70 1.50 16.99 1.93
CA THR A 70 1.40 16.81 3.38
C THR A 70 2.09 15.50 3.79
N THR A 71 3.03 15.58 4.72
CA THR A 71 3.78 14.42 5.20
C THR A 71 3.34 14.05 6.60
N GLU A 72 2.89 12.82 6.77
CA GLU A 72 2.62 12.20 8.06
C GLU A 72 3.80 11.35 8.49
N TYR A 73 4.21 11.47 9.75
CA TYR A 73 5.30 10.67 10.33
C TYR A 73 4.74 9.73 11.38
N TYR A 74 5.28 8.52 11.42
CA TYR A 74 4.89 7.52 12.42
C TYR A 74 6.10 7.10 13.24
N VAL A 75 5.90 7.01 14.56
CA VAL A 75 6.94 6.62 15.53
C VAL A 75 6.47 5.39 16.28
N TYR A 76 7.38 4.45 16.51
CA TYR A 76 7.10 3.19 17.17
C TYR A 76 7.93 3.04 18.44
N ASP A 77 7.36 2.39 19.45
CA ASP A 77 8.12 1.92 20.61
C ASP A 77 8.98 0.69 20.24
N HIS A 78 9.78 0.23 21.21
CA HIS A 78 10.63 -0.95 21.05
C HIS A 78 9.87 -2.28 20.90
N GLN A 79 8.57 -2.34 21.20
CA GLN A 79 7.71 -3.50 20.90
C GLN A 79 7.08 -3.43 19.51
N GLY A 80 7.24 -2.32 18.79
CA GLY A 80 6.64 -2.10 17.48
C GLY A 80 5.22 -1.51 17.53
N ASN A 81 4.77 -1.00 18.69
CA ASN A 81 3.49 -0.29 18.77
C ASN A 81 3.67 1.14 18.28
N ARG A 82 2.73 1.64 17.48
CA ARG A 82 2.73 3.05 17.04
C ARG A 82 2.40 3.97 18.23
N VAL A 83 3.30 4.89 18.55
CA VAL A 83 3.17 5.86 19.64
C VAL A 83 2.96 7.30 19.16
N ARG A 84 3.16 7.55 17.86
CA ARG A 84 2.84 8.81 17.18
C ARG A 84 2.50 8.54 15.73
#